data_AF-A0A0P9WWP2-F1
#
_entry.id   AF-A0A0P9WWP2-F1
#
_cell.length_a   1.000
_cell.length_b   1.000
_cell.length_c   1.000
_cell.angle_alpha   90.00
_cell.angle_beta   90.00
_cell.angle_gamma   90.00
#
_symmetry.space_group_name_H-M   'P 1'
#
loop_
_entity.id
_entity.type
_entity.pdbx_description
1 polymer ?
#
loop_
_entity_poly.entity_id
_entity_poly.type
_entity_poly.pdbx_seq_one_letter_code
_entity_poly.pdbx_strand_id
1 'polypeptide(L)'
;MTVMISTIAMLWNMLYNALFDRLRNRYGFAMSLTTRVLHATGFEAGLILAVVPLAAWWLTISLMEAFWLDIGLLLMFLPYTMLFNWAYDALRERVVQRRMARCEVP
;
A
#
# COMPACT_ATOMS: atom_id res chain seq x y z
N MET A 1 -10.34 -14.91 12.92
CA MET A 1 -9.93 -13.49 12.96
C MET A 1 -9.27 -13.05 11.65
N THR A 2 -8.09 -13.57 11.29
CA THR A 2 -7.34 -13.16 10.08
C THR A 2 -8.12 -13.36 8.78
N VAL A 3 -8.88 -14.46 8.68
CA VAL A 3 -9.74 -14.75 7.52
C VAL A 3 -10.88 -13.74 7.37
N MET A 4 -11.44 -13.23 8.47
CA MET A 4 -12.52 -12.24 8.40
C MET A 4 -12.00 -10.89 7.90
N ILE A 5 -10.87 -10.45 8.44
CA ILE A 5 -10.17 -9.22 8.02
C ILE A 5 -9.78 -9.31 6.55
N SER A 6 -9.20 -10.43 6.11
CA SER A 6 -8.83 -10.62 4.70
C SER A 6 -10.05 -10.62 3.79
N THR A 7 -11.17 -11.22 4.23
CA THR A 7 -12.40 -11.28 3.43
C THR A 7 -13.05 -9.91 3.29
N ILE A 8 -13.10 -9.12 4.37
CA ILE A 8 -13.62 -7.74 4.34
C ILE A 8 -12.75 -6.87 3.44
N ALA A 9 -11.41 -6.97 3.54
CA ALA A 9 -10.50 -6.24 2.66
C ALA A 9 -10.68 -6.63 1.18
N MET A 10 -10.85 -7.92 0.89
CA MET A 10 -11.06 -8.41 -0.47
C MET A 10 -12.41 -7.93 -1.04
N LEU A 11 -13.47 -8.00 -0.23
CA LEU A 11 -14.80 -7.49 -0.58
C LEU A 11 -14.77 -5.97 -0.82
N TRP A 12 -14.06 -5.22 0.02
CA TRP A 12 -13.92 -3.78 -0.13
C TRP A 12 -13.18 -3.41 -1.41
N ASN A 13 -12.05 -4.07 -1.69
CA ASN A 13 -11.29 -3.89 -2.92
C ASN A 13 -12.17 -4.17 -4.16
N MET A 14 -12.98 -5.23 -4.11
CA MET A 14 -13.88 -5.60 -5.20
C MET A 14 -15.05 -4.61 -5.35
N LEU A 15 -15.61 -4.13 -4.24
CA LEU A 15 -16.69 -3.14 -4.24
C LEU A 15 -16.21 -1.79 -4.78
N TYR A 16 -15.02 -1.34 -4.37
CA TYR A 16 -14.41 -0.11 -4.84
C TYR A 16 -14.13 -0.17 -6.33
N ASN A 17 -13.49 -1.26 -6.80
CA ASN A 17 -13.27 -1.48 -8.22
C ASN A 17 -14.58 -1.51 -9.01
N ALA A 18 -15.60 -2.21 -8.52
CA ALA A 18 -16.91 -2.28 -9.17
C ALA A 18 -17.64 -0.92 -9.23
N LEU A 19 -17.54 -0.11 -8.16
CA LEU A 19 -18.13 1.22 -8.11
C LEU A 19 -17.42 2.16 -9.10
N PHE A 20 -16.09 2.11 -9.14
CA PHE A 20 -15.31 2.89 -10.09
C PHE A 20 -15.57 2.47 -11.53
N ASP A 21 -15.67 1.17 -11.81
CA ASP A 21 -16.01 0.65 -13.14
C ASP A 21 -17.43 1.08 -13.55
N ARG A 22 -18.39 1.08 -12.62
CA ARG A 22 -19.74 1.63 -12.86
C ARG A 22 -19.74 3.12 -13.13
N LEU A 23 -18.97 3.91 -12.37
CA LEU A 23 -18.80 5.34 -12.59
C LEU A 23 -18.15 5.62 -13.94
N ARG A 24 -17.11 4.85 -14.30
CA ARG A 24 -16.46 4.92 -15.62
C ARG A 24 -17.45 4.60 -16.74
N ASN A 25 -18.22 3.52 -16.61
CA ASN A 25 -19.20 3.11 -17.60
C ASN A 25 -20.35 4.12 -17.73
N ARG A 26 -20.70 4.82 -16.65
CA ARG A 26 -21.76 5.84 -16.65
C ARG A 26 -21.33 7.19 -17.20
N TYR A 27 -20.08 7.58 -17.00
CA TYR A 27 -19.58 8.91 -17.42
C TYR A 27 -18.66 8.89 -18.65
N GLY A 28 -18.21 7.73 -19.13
CA GLY A 28 -17.47 7.62 -20.40
C GLY A 28 -16.14 8.40 -20.42
N PHE A 29 -15.45 8.52 -19.28
CA PHE A 29 -14.20 9.29 -19.21
C PHE A 29 -13.04 8.57 -19.91
N ALA A 30 -12.27 9.33 -20.71
CA ALA A 30 -10.96 8.89 -21.19
C ALA A 30 -10.00 8.66 -20.02
N MET A 31 -9.10 7.67 -20.16
CA MET A 31 -8.09 7.31 -19.15
C MET A 31 -6.98 8.37 -19.08
N SER A 32 -7.35 9.61 -18.72
CA SER A 32 -6.45 10.73 -18.51
C SER A 32 -5.63 10.54 -17.21
N LEU A 33 -4.46 11.17 -17.15
CA LEU A 33 -3.66 11.31 -15.93
C LEU A 33 -4.49 11.82 -14.74
N THR A 34 -5.40 12.77 -14.98
CA THR A 34 -6.33 13.28 -13.96
C THR A 34 -7.27 12.20 -13.43
N THR A 35 -7.81 11.34 -14.30
CA THR A 35 -8.68 10.22 -13.90
C THR A 35 -7.92 9.18 -13.08
N ARG A 36 -6.64 8.95 -13.39
CA ARG A 36 -5.77 8.05 -12.63
C ARG A 36 -5.44 8.59 -11.25
N VAL A 37 -5.14 9.88 -11.13
CA VAL A 37 -4.90 10.53 -9.83
C VAL A 37 -6.17 10.46 -8.98
N LEU A 38 -7.34 10.77 -9.55
CA LEU A 38 -8.61 10.74 -8.84
C LEU A 38 -8.99 9.31 -8.39
N HIS A 39 -8.66 8.30 -9.21
CA HIS A 39 -8.79 6.89 -8.83
C HIS A 39 -7.84 6.52 -7.69
N ALA A 40 -6.56 6.89 -7.77
CA ALA A 40 -5.58 6.60 -6.75
C ALA A 40 -5.98 7.24 -5.40
N THR A 41 -6.33 8.52 -5.42
CA THR A 41 -6.78 9.24 -4.21
C THR A 41 -8.07 8.66 -3.64
N GLY A 42 -9.03 8.30 -4.50
CA GLY A 42 -10.27 7.67 -4.04
C GLY A 42 -10.05 6.26 -3.48
N PHE A 43 -9.13 5.50 -4.06
CA PHE A 43 -8.78 4.15 -3.61
C PHE A 43 -8.11 4.23 -2.25
N GLU A 44 -7.17 5.16 -2.09
CA GLU A 44 -6.46 5.41 -0.84
C GLU A 44 -7.39 5.92 0.25
N ALA A 45 -8.28 6.87 -0.07
CA ALA A 45 -9.32 7.33 0.86
C ALA A 45 -10.31 6.21 1.24
N GLY A 46 -10.68 5.36 0.28
CA GLY A 46 -11.52 4.19 0.53
C GLY A 46 -10.81 3.16 1.41
N LEU A 47 -9.52 2.93 1.19
CA LEU A 47 -8.70 2.04 2.00
C LEU A 47 -8.64 2.54 3.45
N ILE A 48 -8.37 3.82 3.66
CA ILE A 48 -8.40 4.45 4.99
C ILE A 48 -9.78 4.22 5.64
N LEU A 49 -10.87 4.46 4.90
CA LEU A 49 -12.23 4.23 5.41
C LEU A 49 -12.55 2.76 5.74
N ALA A 50 -11.84 1.78 5.19
CA ALA A 50 -12.04 0.37 5.51
C ALA A 50 -11.07 -0.14 6.59
N VAL A 51 -9.83 0.31 6.56
CA VAL A 51 -8.76 -0.07 7.49
C VAL A 51 -8.96 0.58 8.86
N VAL A 52 -9.32 1.87 8.90
CA VAL A 52 -9.50 2.62 10.15
C VAL A 52 -10.61 2.04 11.04
N PRO A 53 -11.83 1.73 10.54
CA PRO A 53 -12.87 1.14 11.38
C PRO A 53 -12.52 -0.28 11.82
N LEU A 54 -11.82 -1.04 10.97
CA LEU A 54 -11.39 -2.40 11.30
C LEU A 54 -10.32 -2.39 12.41
N ALA A 55 -9.38 -1.44 12.34
CA ALA A 55 -8.39 -1.20 13.38
C ALA A 55 -9.03 -0.69 14.68
N ALA A 56 -9.98 0.25 14.57
CA ALA A 56 -10.74 0.76 15.72
C ALA A 56 -11.53 -0.35 16.42
N TRP A 57 -12.21 -1.20 15.65
CA TRP A 57 -12.94 -2.36 16.17
C TRP A 57 -12.02 -3.41 16.81
N TRP A 58 -10.88 -3.68 16.17
CA TRP A 58 -9.92 -4.67 16.65
C TRP A 58 -9.21 -4.24 17.95
N LEU A 59 -8.84 -2.96 18.04
CA LEU A 59 -8.11 -2.41 19.18
C LEU A 59 -9.04 -1.80 20.24
N THR A 60 -10.35 -1.76 20.02
CA THR A 60 -11.34 -1.09 20.90
C THR A 60 -10.99 0.37 21.18
N ILE A 61 -10.43 1.04 20.18
CA ILE A 61 -10.03 2.45 20.23
C ILE A 61 -10.97 3.31 19.39
N SER A 62 -10.95 4.63 19.58
CA SER A 62 -11.74 5.55 18.77
C SER A 62 -11.26 5.59 17.31
N LEU A 63 -12.15 5.97 16.37
CA LEU A 63 -11.80 6.12 14.95
C LEU A 63 -10.63 7.09 14.73
N MET A 64 -10.54 8.14 15.55
CA MET A 64 -9.46 9.13 15.47
C MET A 64 -8.13 8.54 15.92
N GLU A 65 -8.11 7.74 16.99
CA GLU A 65 -6.91 7.02 17.43
C GLU A 65 -6.47 5.97 16.41
N ALA A 66 -7.40 5.26 15.79
CA ALA A 66 -7.10 4.31 14.72
C ALA A 66 -6.50 5.01 13.49
N PHE A 67 -6.96 6.21 13.14
CA PHE A 67 -6.38 7.03 12.08
C PHE A 67 -4.95 7.48 12.41
N TRP A 68 -4.71 7.94 13.64
CA TRP A 68 -3.35 8.29 14.09
C TRP A 68 -2.41 7.07 14.14
N LEU A 69 -2.92 5.89 14.51
CA LEU A 69 -2.15 4.64 14.45
C LEU A 69 -1.78 4.26 13.03
N ASP A 70 -2.70 4.41 12.06
CA ASP A 70 -2.45 4.12 10.65
C ASP A 70 -1.35 5.05 10.09
N ILE A 71 -1.44 6.35 10.39
CA ILE A 71 -0.39 7.33 10.06
C ILE A 71 0.93 6.98 10.73
N GLY A 72 0.91 6.62 12.01
CA GLY A 72 2.10 6.22 12.76
C GLY A 72 2.76 4.97 12.17
N LEU A 73 1.96 3.97 11.78
CA LEU A 73 2.43 2.76 11.12
C LEU A 73 3.05 3.08 9.77
N LEU A 74 2.40 3.88 8.93
CA LEU A 74 2.92 4.33 7.64
C LEU A 74 4.25 5.09 7.82
N LEU A 75 4.31 6.04 8.74
CA LEU A 75 5.52 6.81 9.06
C LEU A 75 6.66 5.97 9.60
N MET A 76 6.40 4.81 10.22
CA MET A 76 7.44 3.89 10.68
C MET A 76 7.85 2.93 9.54
N PHE A 77 6.88 2.39 8.81
CA PHE A 77 7.08 1.35 7.81
C PHE A 77 7.72 1.85 6.51
N LEU A 78 7.36 3.05 6.04
CA LEU A 78 7.94 3.67 4.83
C LEU A 78 9.45 3.89 4.97
N PRO A 79 9.94 4.65 5.96
CA PRO A 79 11.38 4.86 6.12
C PRO A 79 12.10 3.56 6.46
N TYR A 80 11.49 2.65 7.24
CA TYR A 80 12.08 1.32 7.47
C TYR A 80 12.30 0.57 6.16
N THR A 81 11.28 0.49 5.30
CA THR A 81 11.36 -0.21 4.01
C THR A 81 12.39 0.46 3.09
N MET A 82 12.45 1.79 3.09
CA MET A 82 13.42 2.55 2.30
C MET A 82 14.86 2.30 2.77
N LEU A 83 15.10 2.32 4.08
CA LEU A 83 16.41 2.04 4.67
C LEU A 83 16.84 0.60 4.41
N PHE A 84 15.90 -0.35 4.55
CA PHE A 84 16.15 -1.76 4.29
C PHE A 84 16.51 -2.01 2.83
N ASN A 85 15.74 -1.45 1.89
CA ASN A 85 16.05 -1.55 0.45
C ASN A 85 17.42 -0.95 0.14
N TRP A 86 17.72 0.24 0.69
CA TRP A 86 19.02 0.87 0.50
C TRP A 86 20.18 0.02 1.06
N ALA A 87 20.03 -0.54 2.26
CA ALA A 87 21.01 -1.43 2.85
C ALA A 87 21.20 -2.72 2.04
N TYR A 88 20.10 -3.29 1.53
CA TYR A 88 20.11 -4.48 0.70
C TYR A 88 20.84 -4.22 -0.63
N ASP A 89 20.55 -3.10 -1.28
CA ASP A 89 21.22 -2.70 -2.53
C ASP A 89 22.72 -2.46 -2.29
N ALA A 90 23.08 -1.75 -1.22
CA ALA A 90 24.48 -1.53 -0.87
C ALA A 90 25.23 -2.84 -0.54
N LEU A 91 24.58 -3.79 0.12
CA LEU A 91 25.16 -5.10 0.39
C LEU A 91 25.30 -5.92 -0.89
N ARG A 92 24.26 -5.93 -1.73
CA ARG A 92 24.24 -6.64 -3.02
C ARG A 92 25.34 -6.13 -3.93
N GLU A 93 25.51 -4.81 -4.06
CA GLU A 93 26.61 -4.22 -4.84
C GLU A 93 27.97 -4.70 -4.33
N ARG A 94 28.20 -4.65 -3.01
CA ARG A 94 29.46 -5.11 -2.42
C ARG A 94 29.73 -6.61 -2.66
N VAL A 95 28.70 -7.45 -2.61
CA VAL A 95 28.83 -8.90 -2.84
C VAL A 95 29.04 -9.22 -4.33
N VAL A 96 28.32 -8.54 -5.23
CA VAL A 96 28.44 -8.75 -6.68
C VAL A 96 29.79 -8.26 -7.19
N GLN A 97 30.26 -7.09 -6.74
CA GLN A 97 31.59 -6.58 -7.06
C GLN A 97 32.71 -7.53 -6.61
N ARG A 98 32.58 -8.11 -5.41
CA ARG A 98 33.52 -9.14 -4.92
C ARG A 98 33.51 -10.43 -5.75
N ARG A 99 32.36 -10.80 -6.34
CA ARG A 99 32.27 -11.98 -7.22
C ARG A 99 32.86 -11.71 -8.59
N MET A 100 32.62 -10.55 -9.19
CA MET A 100 33.21 -10.19 -10.49
C MET A 100 34.74 -10.04 -10.41
N ALA A 101 35.26 -9.39 -9.37
CA ALA A 101 36.70 -9.28 -9.13
C ALA A 101 37.41 -10.64 -8.93
N ARG A 102 36.67 -11.70 -8.59
CA ARG A 102 37.20 -13.06 -8.42
C ARG A 102 37.19 -13.89 -9.71
N CYS A 103 36.41 -13.48 -10.72
CA CYS A 103 36.38 -14.10 -12.04
C CYS A 103 37.36 -13.45 -13.03
N GLU A 104 37.89 -12.26 -12.72
CA GLU A 104 38.88 -11.55 -13.54
C GLU A 104 40.34 -11.89 -13.17
N VAL A 105 40.58 -12.80 -12.22
CA VAL A 105 41.94 -13.29 -11.94
C VAL A 105 42.19 -14.54 -12.80
N PRO A 106 43.06 -14.46 -13.83
CA PRO A 106 43.42 -15.60 -14.70
C PRO A 106 44.31 -16.64 -14.00
#